data_AF-A0A7Y8STA0-F1
#
_entry.id   AF-A0A7Y8STA0-F1
#
_cell.length_a   1.000
_cell.length_b   1.000
_cell.length_c   1.000
_cell.angle_alpha   90.00
_cell.angle_beta   90.00
_cell.angle_gamma   90.00
#
_symmetry.space_group_name_H-M   'P 1'
#
loop_
_entity.id
_entity.type
_entity.pdbx_description
1 polymer ?
#
loop_
_entity_poly.entity_id
_entity_poly.type
_entity_poly.pdbx_seq_one_letter_code
_entity_poly.pdbx_strand_id
1 'polypeptide(L)'
;MADGFETITLACGEHRTFADFWLPRSAEIEIMPRPYVGGGLTATFTLTSGDERLYDYFPYTVWISVDGVDRAIASFDQPHQTRRVEISNIHAGAAFAFESELGARPSARGLGADVRELAVRVESVALERQHANGNNASPLLAATAGTSRLKPRRALPPGRGRVMRAARKYSADLPAAPRPIFVVGCYRSATSALTWAIGQHPCVFAMEETNWLAPLVIGGRAAFRMASGAERSAMELYDIDEPEFCGAIGQAVHDLCIRSSRQRLIAGMLQGDTHPDDPANDGAVALVGSRFSPKTQWVDGTPEYVGYVNAIRSVFPLARFIAIVRNPSEVVRSLLSMDAKVGRDATKESAFEVWETMTQFALQSACELGGRDMCVVPFETLVNDSAGAMAAIWDFLDLPQYDAAASVFERRINSSFSGDQRPDLGKFHSERHDEIYHRALGGDDLRQLPWRNAMEPSEGRLNHLTERFLDMLQGRTDAPAPARTGSPAQ
;
A
#
# COMPACT_ATOMS: atom_id res chain seq x y z
N MET A 1 3.78 -30.26 23.79
CA MET A 1 4.67 -29.45 24.65
C MET A 1 3.83 -28.26 25.11
N ALA A 2 3.81 -27.98 26.41
CA ALA A 2 2.73 -27.29 27.12
C ALA A 2 2.15 -26.05 26.40
N ASP A 3 0.87 -26.13 26.06
CA ASP A 3 0.03 -24.96 25.76
C ASP A 3 0.01 -24.09 27.04
N GLY A 4 0.77 -23.01 27.00
CA GLY A 4 1.12 -22.20 28.16
C GLY A 4 -0.01 -21.26 28.54
N PHE A 5 -0.92 -21.75 29.39
CA PHE A 5 -1.86 -20.91 30.11
C PHE A 5 -1.17 -20.33 31.36
N GLU A 6 -1.04 -19.01 31.47
CA GLU A 6 -0.45 -18.36 32.64
C GLU A 6 -1.48 -17.50 33.39
N THR A 7 -1.82 -17.88 34.61
CA THR A 7 -2.77 -17.13 35.43
C THR A 7 -2.05 -15.98 36.14
N ILE A 8 -2.49 -14.75 35.88
CA ILE A 8 -2.00 -13.52 36.52
C ILE A 8 -3.10 -12.95 37.42
N THR A 9 -2.93 -13.06 38.74
CA THR A 9 -3.85 -12.45 39.71
C THR A 9 -3.48 -10.98 39.93
N LEU A 10 -4.43 -10.07 39.72
CA LEU A 10 -4.27 -8.62 39.94
C LEU A 10 -5.51 -8.05 40.64
N ALA A 11 -5.35 -7.23 41.67
CA ALA A 11 -6.45 -6.43 42.20
C ALA A 11 -6.77 -5.25 41.27
N CYS A 12 -8.00 -4.75 41.34
CA CYS A 12 -8.35 -3.49 40.67
C CYS A 12 -7.50 -2.34 41.26
N GLY A 13 -6.86 -1.56 40.39
CA GLY A 13 -5.86 -0.54 40.73
C GLY A 13 -4.42 -1.06 40.83
N GLU A 14 -4.18 -2.36 40.61
CA GLU A 14 -2.85 -2.97 40.69
C GLU A 14 -2.12 -2.89 39.35
N HIS A 15 -0.82 -2.65 39.45
CA HIS A 15 0.14 -2.67 38.35
C HIS A 15 1.24 -3.66 38.69
N ARG A 16 1.50 -4.59 37.78
CA ARG A 16 2.55 -5.60 37.93
C ARG A 16 3.54 -5.48 36.79
N THR A 17 4.82 -5.44 37.12
CA THR A 17 5.93 -5.43 36.16
C THR A 17 6.60 -6.80 36.09
N PHE A 18 7.19 -7.11 34.94
CA PHE A 18 7.89 -8.35 34.69
C PHE A 18 9.29 -8.06 34.14
N ALA A 19 10.29 -8.81 34.59
CA ALA A 19 11.66 -8.64 34.13
C ALA A 19 11.92 -9.37 32.80
N ASP A 20 11.52 -10.64 32.70
CA ASP A 20 11.75 -11.49 31.53
C ASP A 20 10.53 -12.37 31.22
N PHE A 21 9.34 -11.75 31.14
CA PHE A 21 8.12 -12.46 30.79
C PHE A 21 7.84 -12.39 29.28
N TRP A 22 8.19 -13.47 28.59
CA TRP A 22 8.06 -13.60 27.13
C TRP A 22 6.92 -14.52 26.75
N LEU A 23 6.02 -14.01 25.90
CA LEU A 23 4.93 -14.81 25.37
C LEU A 23 5.39 -15.59 24.13
N PRO A 24 5.06 -16.90 24.04
CA PRO A 24 5.15 -17.63 22.79
C PRO A 24 4.18 -17.05 21.75
N ARG A 25 4.27 -17.57 20.52
CA ARG A 25 3.51 -17.17 19.34
C ARG A 25 2.03 -17.11 19.61
N SER A 26 1.53 -18.09 20.34
CA SER A 26 0.18 -18.18 20.88
C SER A 26 0.30 -18.42 22.37
N ALA A 27 -0.28 -17.55 23.19
CA ALA A 27 -0.26 -17.64 24.65
C ALA A 27 -1.58 -17.19 25.24
N GLU A 28 -1.96 -17.75 26.40
CA GLU A 28 -3.15 -17.31 27.13
C GLU A 28 -2.78 -16.80 28.52
N ILE A 29 -3.33 -15.65 28.89
CA ILE A 29 -3.22 -15.03 30.20
C ILE A 29 -4.61 -14.86 30.80
N GLU A 30 -4.87 -15.48 31.94
CA GLU A 30 -6.11 -15.23 32.70
C GLU A 30 -5.87 -14.15 33.74
N ILE A 31 -6.69 -13.09 33.74
CA ILE A 31 -6.67 -12.09 34.81
C ILE A 31 -7.78 -12.37 35.81
N MET A 32 -7.41 -12.85 37.00
CA MET A 32 -8.33 -13.07 38.11
C MET A 32 -8.34 -11.84 39.04
N PRO A 33 -9.37 -10.97 38.99
CA PRO A 33 -9.51 -9.92 39.98
C PRO A 33 -9.88 -10.52 41.35
N ARG A 34 -9.24 -10.03 42.41
CA ARG A 34 -9.72 -10.24 43.79
C ARG A 34 -11.18 -9.74 43.90
N PRO A 35 -12.03 -10.38 44.73
CA PRO A 35 -13.49 -10.29 44.64
C PRO A 35 -13.98 -8.86 44.46
N TYR A 36 -14.52 -8.59 43.27
CA TYR A 36 -15.03 -7.29 42.86
C TYR A 36 -16.44 -7.47 42.31
N VAL A 37 -17.38 -6.65 42.79
CA VAL A 37 -18.80 -6.70 42.42
C VAL A 37 -19.16 -5.40 41.69
N GLY A 38 -19.19 -5.45 40.36
CA GLY A 38 -19.95 -4.52 39.50
C GLY A 38 -19.15 -3.45 38.74
N GLY A 39 -19.31 -3.40 37.41
CA GLY A 39 -18.70 -2.41 36.49
C GLY A 39 -17.62 -3.01 35.59
N GLY A 40 -17.44 -2.45 34.40
CA GLY A 40 -16.38 -2.88 33.48
C GLY A 40 -14.99 -2.57 34.02
N LEU A 41 -14.03 -3.41 33.67
CA LEU A 41 -12.60 -3.18 33.95
C LEU A 41 -11.88 -2.74 32.68
N THR A 42 -10.69 -2.17 32.83
CA THR A 42 -9.74 -1.93 31.75
C THR A 42 -8.42 -2.60 32.07
N ALA A 43 -7.95 -3.49 31.20
CA ALA A 43 -6.61 -4.04 31.28
C ALA A 43 -5.67 -3.26 30.36
N THR A 44 -4.50 -2.89 30.88
CA THR A 44 -3.44 -2.24 30.11
C THR A 44 -2.23 -3.14 30.06
N PHE A 45 -1.79 -3.51 28.86
CA PHE A 45 -0.57 -4.26 28.62
C PHE A 45 0.51 -3.35 28.05
N THR A 46 1.72 -3.41 28.61
CA THR A 46 2.93 -2.82 28.02
C THR A 46 3.71 -3.96 27.39
N LEU A 47 3.82 -3.93 26.06
CA LEU A 47 4.38 -5.00 25.24
C LEU A 47 5.62 -4.50 24.48
N THR A 48 6.67 -5.32 24.34
CA THR A 48 7.93 -4.93 23.70
C THR A 48 8.45 -6.00 22.75
N SER A 49 8.85 -5.60 21.54
CA SER A 49 9.46 -6.50 20.55
C SER A 49 10.90 -6.90 20.91
N GLY A 50 11.32 -8.09 20.46
CA GLY A 50 12.67 -8.62 20.65
C GLY A 50 13.70 -8.15 19.61
N ASP A 51 14.84 -8.84 19.58
CA ASP A 51 15.93 -8.65 18.61
C ASP A 51 15.50 -9.04 17.18
N GLU A 52 16.05 -8.39 16.15
CA GLU A 52 15.69 -8.63 14.74
C GLU A 52 15.80 -10.10 14.32
N ARG A 53 16.76 -10.84 14.90
CA ARG A 53 17.03 -12.25 14.55
C ARG A 53 15.94 -13.21 15.01
N LEU A 54 15.01 -12.75 15.86
CA LEU A 54 13.89 -13.53 16.38
C LEU A 54 12.65 -13.50 15.49
N TYR A 55 12.64 -12.67 14.45
CA TYR A 55 11.49 -12.46 13.58
C TYR A 55 11.87 -12.71 12.13
N ASP A 56 10.95 -13.26 11.35
CA ASP A 56 11.18 -13.44 9.91
C ASP A 56 11.03 -12.12 9.16
N TYR A 57 10.16 -11.23 9.64
CA TYR A 57 9.88 -9.92 9.04
C TYR A 57 9.56 -8.87 10.12
N PHE A 58 9.98 -7.62 9.87
CA PHE A 58 9.44 -6.43 10.52
C PHE A 58 8.70 -5.56 9.50
N PRO A 59 7.65 -4.82 9.91
CA PRO A 59 6.92 -4.89 11.16
C PRO A 59 6.37 -6.30 11.44
N TYR A 60 5.79 -6.52 12.61
CA TYR A 60 4.89 -7.64 12.85
C TYR A 60 3.75 -7.19 13.78
N THR A 61 2.73 -8.01 13.91
CA THR A 61 1.54 -7.68 14.68
C THR A 61 1.23 -8.76 15.71
N VAL A 62 0.86 -8.33 16.92
CA VAL A 62 0.34 -9.16 18.00
C VAL A 62 -1.15 -8.89 18.17
N TRP A 63 -1.91 -9.96 18.19
CA TRP A 63 -3.36 -9.97 18.34
C TRP A 63 -3.70 -10.25 19.79
N ILE A 64 -4.68 -9.54 20.32
CA ILE A 64 -5.12 -9.71 21.70
C ILE A 64 -6.62 -9.93 21.69
N SER A 65 -6.99 -11.18 21.94
CA SER A 65 -8.37 -11.61 22.06
C SER A 65 -8.77 -11.71 23.52
N VAL A 66 -10.02 -11.41 23.84
CA VAL A 66 -10.61 -11.60 25.16
C VAL A 66 -11.75 -12.59 25.03
N ASP A 67 -11.68 -13.70 25.75
CA ASP A 67 -12.66 -14.80 25.71
C ASP A 67 -12.93 -15.31 24.28
N GLY A 68 -11.87 -15.38 23.47
CA GLY A 68 -11.92 -15.83 22.07
C GLY A 68 -12.41 -14.78 21.07
N VAL A 69 -12.65 -13.53 21.49
CA VAL A 69 -13.04 -12.43 20.60
C VAL A 69 -11.91 -11.42 20.47
N ASP A 70 -11.52 -11.05 19.26
CA ASP A 70 -10.45 -10.06 19.04
C ASP A 70 -10.87 -8.67 19.55
N ARG A 71 -10.03 -8.08 20.41
CA ARG A 71 -10.33 -6.79 21.07
C ARG A 71 -9.27 -5.73 20.84
N ALA A 72 -8.03 -6.12 20.58
CA ALA A 72 -6.95 -5.18 20.30
C ALA A 72 -5.85 -5.79 19.44
N ILE A 73 -5.06 -4.90 18.83
CA ILE A 73 -3.97 -5.24 17.94
C ILE A 73 -2.77 -4.34 18.29
N ALA A 74 -1.57 -4.91 18.39
CA ALA A 74 -0.33 -4.19 18.62
C ALA A 74 0.67 -4.44 17.48
N SER A 75 1.05 -3.39 16.75
CA SER A 75 2.04 -3.48 15.67
C SER A 75 3.41 -2.96 16.09
N PHE A 76 4.44 -3.71 15.73
CA PHE A 76 5.85 -3.45 16.04
C PHE A 76 6.63 -3.28 14.75
N ASP A 77 7.11 -2.07 14.47
CA ASP A 77 7.79 -1.68 13.22
C ASP A 77 9.29 -1.95 13.24
N GLN A 78 9.87 -2.14 14.42
CA GLN A 78 11.31 -2.32 14.61
C GLN A 78 11.61 -3.15 15.88
N PRO A 79 12.83 -3.70 16.01
CA PRO A 79 13.29 -4.35 17.23
C PRO A 79 13.22 -3.43 18.45
N HIS A 80 12.99 -4.01 19.64
CA HIS A 80 12.95 -3.28 20.91
C HIS A 80 11.95 -2.11 20.99
N GLN A 81 10.89 -2.14 20.18
CA GLN A 81 9.82 -1.15 20.22
C GLN A 81 8.79 -1.53 21.29
N THR A 82 8.45 -0.58 22.16
CA THR A 82 7.42 -0.75 23.20
C THR A 82 6.08 -0.16 22.74
N ARG A 83 4.99 -0.89 22.97
CA ARG A 83 3.60 -0.51 22.70
C ARG A 83 2.75 -0.69 23.95
N ARG A 84 1.87 0.27 24.22
CA ARG A 84 0.85 0.18 25.28
C ARG A 84 -0.49 -0.13 24.63
N VAL A 85 -1.18 -1.14 25.15
CA VAL A 85 -2.48 -1.60 24.64
C VAL A 85 -3.50 -1.60 25.77
N GLU A 86 -4.62 -0.93 25.56
CA GLU A 86 -5.70 -0.81 26.54
C GLU A 86 -6.96 -1.51 26.04
N ILE A 87 -7.53 -2.37 26.88
CA ILE A 87 -8.73 -3.14 26.56
C ILE A 87 -9.75 -2.90 27.66
N SER A 88 -10.82 -2.17 27.32
CA SER A 88 -11.90 -1.80 28.24
C SER A 88 -13.12 -2.73 28.10
N ASN A 89 -14.07 -2.56 29.03
CA ASN A 89 -15.29 -3.38 29.14
C ASN A 89 -14.99 -4.88 29.32
N ILE A 90 -13.89 -5.24 29.99
CA ILE A 90 -13.60 -6.63 30.32
C ILE A 90 -14.31 -7.01 31.62
N HIS A 91 -14.68 -8.29 31.72
CA HIS A 91 -15.31 -8.86 32.90
C HIS A 91 -14.25 -9.47 33.84
N ALA A 92 -14.66 -9.79 35.07
CA ALA A 92 -13.79 -10.45 36.02
C ALA A 92 -13.51 -11.90 35.60
N GLY A 93 -12.24 -12.30 35.51
CA GLY A 93 -11.84 -13.63 35.03
C GLY A 93 -11.66 -13.72 33.52
N ALA A 94 -11.66 -12.59 32.82
CA ALA A 94 -11.41 -12.54 31.38
C ALA A 94 -10.09 -13.23 31.01
N ALA A 95 -10.16 -14.12 30.01
CA ALA A 95 -9.01 -14.79 29.44
C ALA A 95 -8.51 -14.01 28.23
N PHE A 96 -7.22 -13.66 28.22
CA PHE A 96 -6.57 -12.92 27.15
C PHE A 96 -5.73 -13.90 26.32
N ALA A 97 -6.04 -14.05 25.04
CA ALA A 97 -5.18 -14.77 24.11
C ALA A 97 -4.30 -13.79 23.33
N PHE A 98 -3.03 -14.13 23.18
CA PHE A 98 -2.04 -13.35 22.43
C PHE A 98 -1.56 -14.19 21.25
N GLU A 99 -1.77 -13.74 20.02
CA GLU A 99 -1.35 -14.45 18.82
C GLU A 99 -0.42 -13.60 17.95
N SER A 100 0.51 -14.24 17.25
CA SER A 100 1.35 -13.64 16.19
C SER A 100 1.65 -14.70 15.12
N GLU A 101 1.95 -14.36 13.85
CA GLU A 101 2.35 -15.39 12.85
C GLU A 101 3.80 -15.31 12.35
N LEU A 102 4.58 -14.32 12.80
CA LEU A 102 5.86 -13.98 12.16
C LEU A 102 7.10 -14.13 13.06
N GLY A 103 6.98 -14.85 14.18
CA GLY A 103 8.13 -15.21 15.02
C GLY A 103 8.94 -16.33 14.36
N ALA A 104 10.22 -16.08 14.09
CA ALA A 104 11.11 -17.12 13.57
C ALA A 104 11.26 -18.23 14.63
N ARG A 105 11.32 -19.50 14.22
CA ARG A 105 11.71 -20.59 15.14
C ARG A 105 13.19 -20.42 15.52
N PRO A 106 13.54 -20.13 16.79
CA PRO A 106 14.94 -19.92 17.18
C PRO A 106 15.84 -21.13 16.86
N SER A 107 15.27 -22.34 16.94
CA SER A 107 15.93 -23.59 16.57
C SER A 107 16.27 -23.68 15.09
N ALA A 108 15.44 -23.14 14.19
CA ALA A 108 15.70 -23.08 12.75
C ALA A 108 16.81 -22.07 12.39
N ARG A 109 17.13 -21.14 13.30
CA ARG A 109 18.16 -20.10 13.16
C ARG A 109 19.43 -20.38 13.98
N GLY A 110 19.53 -21.55 14.63
CA GLY A 110 20.69 -21.94 15.44
C GLY A 110 20.85 -21.16 16.75
N LEU A 111 19.79 -20.52 17.24
CA LEU A 111 19.82 -19.64 18.42
C LEU A 111 19.56 -20.37 19.76
N GLY A 112 19.48 -21.71 19.76
CA GLY A 112 19.35 -22.54 20.97
C GLY A 112 18.20 -23.53 20.94
N ALA A 113 18.09 -24.35 22.00
CA ALA A 113 17.09 -25.42 22.12
C ALA A 113 15.74 -24.97 22.71
N ASP A 114 15.58 -23.68 23.07
CA ASP A 114 14.33 -23.18 23.63
C ASP A 114 13.23 -23.06 22.56
N VAL A 115 12.01 -23.44 22.96
CA VAL A 115 10.95 -24.05 22.13
C VAL A 115 9.78 -23.09 21.87
N ARG A 116 9.92 -21.82 22.17
CA ARG A 116 8.84 -20.85 21.95
C ARG A 116 9.12 -20.13 20.64
N GLU A 117 8.27 -20.34 19.64
CA GLU A 117 8.11 -19.34 18.57
C GLU A 117 7.80 -18.02 19.33
N LEU A 118 8.70 -17.04 19.39
CA LEU A 118 8.58 -15.90 20.33
C LEU A 118 7.73 -14.79 19.71
N ALA A 119 6.71 -14.29 20.43
CA ALA A 119 5.83 -13.21 19.94
C ALA A 119 6.30 -11.83 20.45
N VAL A 120 6.27 -11.62 21.76
CA VAL A 120 6.46 -10.30 22.39
C VAL A 120 6.75 -10.43 23.88
N ARG A 121 7.49 -9.48 24.45
CA ARG A 121 7.71 -9.39 25.90
C ARG A 121 6.60 -8.57 26.56
N VAL A 122 6.06 -9.04 27.68
CA VAL A 122 5.16 -8.26 28.52
C VAL A 122 5.99 -7.56 29.59
N GLU A 123 6.14 -6.23 29.52
CA GLU A 123 6.85 -5.45 30.53
C GLU A 123 5.98 -5.21 31.77
N SER A 124 4.69 -4.99 31.56
CA SER A 124 3.75 -4.79 32.65
C SER A 124 2.30 -5.02 32.28
N VAL A 125 1.50 -5.36 33.28
CA VAL A 125 0.03 -5.42 33.19
C VAL A 125 -0.55 -4.53 34.29
N ALA A 126 -1.51 -3.67 33.94
CA ALA A 126 -2.29 -2.88 34.88
C ALA A 126 -3.77 -3.24 34.76
N LEU A 127 -4.51 -3.26 35.87
CA LEU A 127 -5.94 -3.47 35.89
C LEU A 127 -6.63 -2.30 36.58
N GLU A 128 -7.48 -1.56 35.88
CA GLU A 128 -8.14 -0.36 36.41
C GLU A 128 -9.66 -0.44 36.29
N ARG A 129 -10.36 0.33 37.12
CA ARG A 129 -11.82 0.46 37.04
C ARG A 129 -12.17 1.34 35.84
N GLN A 130 -13.13 0.90 35.04
CA GLN A 130 -13.66 1.77 34.00
C GLN A 130 -14.44 2.93 34.65
N HIS A 131 -13.96 4.16 34.42
CA HIS A 131 -14.67 5.35 34.88
C HIS A 131 -15.87 5.63 33.96
N ALA A 132 -17.05 5.81 34.56
CA ALA A 132 -18.25 6.27 33.85
C ALA A 132 -18.10 7.75 33.50
N ASN A 133 -17.34 8.07 32.46
CA ASN A 133 -17.37 9.37 31.81
C ASN A 133 -16.92 9.27 30.35
N GLY A 134 -17.87 9.49 29.44
CA GLY A 134 -17.65 10.15 28.15
C GLY A 134 -17.19 9.30 26.97
N ASN A 135 -18.15 9.00 26.09
CA ASN A 135 -18.02 8.55 24.70
C ASN A 135 -17.65 7.07 24.45
N ASN A 136 -18.65 6.33 23.93
CA ASN A 136 -18.48 5.23 22.99
C ASN A 136 -17.81 5.76 21.71
N ALA A 137 -16.50 6.01 21.76
CA ALA A 137 -15.67 6.08 20.58
C ALA A 137 -14.84 4.80 20.55
N SER A 138 -15.01 4.01 19.48
CA SER A 138 -14.16 2.87 19.15
C SER A 138 -12.68 3.27 19.32
N PRO A 139 -11.83 2.43 19.94
CA PRO A 139 -10.43 2.75 20.15
C PRO A 139 -9.66 2.55 18.85
N LEU A 140 -9.79 3.51 17.92
CA LEU A 140 -8.91 3.64 16.77
C LEU A 140 -8.10 4.93 16.96
N LEU A 141 -6.78 4.74 17.10
CA LEU A 141 -5.72 5.75 17.24
C LEU A 141 -5.64 6.48 18.58
N ALA A 142 -4.96 5.85 19.54
CA ALA A 142 -4.07 6.57 20.45
C ALA A 142 -2.61 6.36 19.97
N ALA A 143 -2.28 6.95 18.82
CA ALA A 143 -0.89 7.28 18.53
C ALA A 143 -0.51 8.46 19.42
N THR A 144 0.50 8.26 20.25
CA THR A 144 1.06 9.24 21.18
C THR A 144 1.34 10.58 20.51
N ALA A 145 0.50 11.59 20.79
CA ALA A 145 0.87 12.98 20.71
C ALA A 145 1.85 13.28 21.85
N GLY A 146 3.15 13.23 21.56
CA GLY A 146 4.17 13.76 22.46
C GLY A 146 3.94 15.26 22.66
N THR A 147 3.42 15.65 23.82
CA THR A 147 3.30 17.07 24.20
C THR A 147 4.68 17.61 24.57
N SER A 148 5.45 18.01 23.54
CA SER A 148 6.58 18.90 23.72
C SER A 148 6.04 20.27 24.16
N ARG A 149 6.09 20.55 25.47
CA ARG A 149 5.99 21.93 25.98
C ARG A 149 7.18 22.73 25.45
N LEU A 150 6.97 23.46 24.37
CA LEU A 150 7.90 24.50 23.90
C LEU A 150 8.02 25.57 24.99
N LYS A 151 9.14 25.55 25.73
CA LYS A 151 9.56 26.71 26.52
C LYS A 151 9.98 27.82 25.54
N PRO A 152 9.61 29.10 25.78
CA PRO A 152 10.00 30.19 24.91
C PRO A 152 11.53 30.33 24.91
N ARG A 153 12.17 30.08 23.76
CA ARG A 153 13.61 30.32 23.60
C ARG A 153 13.85 31.82 23.46
N ARG A 154 14.68 32.33 24.37
CA ARG A 154 15.28 33.65 24.37
C ARG A 154 16.03 33.87 23.04
N ALA A 155 15.79 35.00 22.37
CA ALA A 155 16.43 35.35 21.11
C ALA A 155 17.97 35.35 21.24
N LEU A 156 18.66 34.68 20.32
CA LEU A 156 20.12 34.79 20.15
C LEU A 156 20.44 35.81 19.05
N PRO A 157 21.55 36.55 19.17
CA PRO A 157 21.92 37.62 18.24
C PRO A 157 22.47 37.08 16.91
N PRO A 158 22.47 37.91 15.84
CA PRO A 158 22.81 37.47 14.49
C PRO A 158 24.33 37.34 14.31
N GLY A 159 24.82 36.09 14.34
CA GLY A 159 26.21 35.76 14.01
C GLY A 159 26.30 35.05 12.67
N ARG A 160 26.57 35.81 11.59
CA ARG A 160 26.94 35.27 10.27
C ARG A 160 28.22 34.43 10.40
N GLY A 161 28.23 33.18 9.92
CA GLY A 161 29.48 32.51 9.54
C GLY A 161 29.79 31.10 10.05
N ARG A 162 28.85 30.29 10.61
CA ARG A 162 29.18 28.92 11.07
C ARG A 162 28.17 27.79 10.78
N VAL A 163 27.21 27.97 9.87
CA VAL A 163 26.15 26.95 9.64
C VAL A 163 26.56 25.84 8.64
N MET A 164 27.60 26.02 7.83
CA MET A 164 27.95 25.07 6.74
C MET A 164 28.58 23.72 7.19
N ARG A 165 28.79 23.46 8.48
CA ARG A 165 29.34 22.16 8.95
C ARG A 165 28.37 21.30 9.77
N ALA A 166 27.17 21.80 10.08
CA ALA A 166 26.18 21.06 10.87
C ALA A 166 25.13 20.31 10.02
N ALA A 167 24.95 20.68 8.74
CA ALA A 167 23.95 20.07 7.85
C ALA A 167 24.29 18.64 7.38
N ARG A 168 25.55 18.19 7.52
CA ARG A 168 25.96 16.81 7.21
C ARG A 168 25.63 15.78 8.30
N LYS A 169 24.97 16.19 9.39
CA LYS A 169 24.67 15.33 10.55
C LYS A 169 23.22 14.85 10.64
N TYR A 170 22.36 15.24 9.70
CA TYR A 170 20.94 14.83 9.66
C TYR A 170 20.64 13.75 8.60
N SER A 171 21.66 13.20 7.93
CA SER A 171 21.50 12.22 6.86
C SER A 171 21.37 10.76 7.34
N ALA A 172 21.34 10.50 8.66
CA ALA A 172 21.45 9.15 9.21
C ALA A 172 20.12 8.49 9.60
N ASP A 173 19.00 9.23 9.67
CA ASP A 173 17.70 8.71 10.15
C ASP A 173 16.51 9.14 9.26
N LEU A 174 16.69 9.25 7.94
CA LEU A 174 15.54 9.24 7.05
C LEU A 174 15.01 7.79 7.01
N PRO A 175 13.71 7.53 7.23
CA PRO A 175 13.13 6.23 6.93
C PRO A 175 13.51 5.86 5.49
N ALA A 176 13.80 4.58 5.23
CA ALA A 176 14.17 4.12 3.90
C ALA A 176 13.16 4.67 2.88
N ALA A 177 13.66 5.36 1.85
CA ALA A 177 12.82 6.11 0.92
C ALA A 177 11.68 5.23 0.37
N PRO A 178 10.44 5.76 0.29
CA PRO A 178 9.28 4.97 -0.11
C PRO A 178 9.48 4.21 -1.42
N ARG A 179 9.11 2.92 -1.42
CA ARG A 179 9.23 2.03 -2.58
C ARG A 179 7.87 1.40 -2.97
N PRO A 180 6.86 2.20 -3.36
CA PRO A 180 5.56 1.68 -3.74
C PRO A 180 5.62 0.90 -5.06
N ILE A 181 4.62 0.04 -5.25
CA ILE A 181 4.46 -0.80 -6.44
C ILE A 181 3.26 -0.27 -7.24
N PHE A 182 3.40 -0.16 -8.54
CA PHE A 182 2.30 0.23 -9.43
C PHE A 182 2.07 -0.83 -10.50
N VAL A 183 0.85 -1.35 -10.57
CA VAL A 183 0.39 -2.17 -11.70
C VAL A 183 -0.32 -1.25 -12.68
N VAL A 184 0.25 -1.09 -13.87
CA VAL A 184 -0.24 -0.18 -14.90
C VAL A 184 -0.49 -0.94 -16.19
N GLY A 185 -1.28 -0.38 -17.11
CA GLY A 185 -1.53 -1.00 -18.40
C GLY A 185 -2.87 -0.57 -18.97
N CYS A 186 -3.24 -1.11 -20.13
CA CYS A 186 -4.55 -0.82 -20.69
C CYS A 186 -5.66 -1.40 -19.81
N TYR A 187 -6.79 -0.70 -19.72
CA TYR A 187 -8.02 -1.26 -19.15
C TYR A 187 -8.30 -2.66 -19.69
N ARG A 188 -8.94 -3.49 -18.87
CA ARG A 188 -9.33 -4.88 -19.23
C ARG A 188 -8.15 -5.82 -19.48
N SER A 189 -6.94 -5.42 -19.09
CA SER A 189 -5.74 -6.27 -19.11
C SER A 189 -5.48 -6.98 -17.78
N ALA A 190 -6.42 -6.93 -16.83
CA ALA A 190 -6.31 -7.53 -15.49
C ALA A 190 -5.33 -6.83 -14.52
N THR A 191 -5.21 -5.50 -14.61
CA THR A 191 -4.47 -4.67 -13.65
C THR A 191 -4.95 -4.87 -12.21
N SER A 192 -6.28 -4.85 -11.98
CA SER A 192 -6.86 -5.05 -10.65
C SER A 192 -6.57 -6.45 -10.13
N ALA A 193 -6.73 -7.50 -10.96
CA ALA A 193 -6.41 -8.88 -10.59
C ALA A 193 -4.97 -9.05 -10.10
N LEU A 194 -4.02 -8.51 -10.87
CA LEU A 194 -2.61 -8.58 -10.53
C LEU A 194 -2.27 -7.77 -9.27
N THR A 195 -2.93 -6.63 -9.07
CA THR A 195 -2.82 -5.82 -7.84
C THR A 195 -3.25 -6.64 -6.63
N TRP A 196 -4.38 -7.34 -6.70
CA TRP A 196 -4.86 -8.19 -5.61
C TRP A 196 -4.00 -9.45 -5.42
N ALA A 197 -3.46 -10.04 -6.49
CA ALA A 197 -2.50 -11.13 -6.41
C ALA A 197 -1.23 -10.69 -5.66
N ILE A 198 -0.68 -9.52 -6.02
CA ILE A 198 0.48 -8.94 -5.34
C ILE A 198 0.14 -8.62 -3.87
N GLY A 199 -1.06 -8.10 -3.61
CA GLY A 199 -1.56 -7.79 -2.27
C GLY A 199 -1.72 -8.99 -1.33
N GLN A 200 -1.70 -10.22 -1.85
CA GLN A 200 -1.64 -11.42 -1.01
C GLN A 200 -0.34 -11.50 -0.21
N HIS A 201 0.75 -10.87 -0.69
CA HIS A 201 2.05 -10.91 -0.03
C HIS A 201 1.98 -10.31 1.39
N PRO A 202 2.59 -10.95 2.42
CA PRO A 202 2.57 -10.47 3.81
C PRO A 202 3.22 -9.09 4.04
N CYS A 203 3.94 -8.54 3.08
CA CYS A 203 4.53 -7.20 3.19
C CYS A 203 3.85 -6.14 2.32
N VAL A 204 2.90 -6.51 1.44
CA VAL A 204 2.33 -5.61 0.43
C VAL A 204 0.83 -5.47 0.59
N PHE A 205 0.33 -4.24 0.73
CA PHE A 205 -1.10 -3.96 0.83
C PHE A 205 -1.66 -3.58 -0.54
N ALA A 206 -2.71 -4.27 -1.00
CA ALA A 206 -3.44 -3.86 -2.20
C ALA A 206 -4.31 -2.63 -1.88
N MET A 207 -4.02 -1.53 -2.58
CA MET A 207 -4.87 -0.36 -2.59
C MET A 207 -5.97 -0.52 -3.65
N GLU A 208 -7.14 0.02 -3.33
CA GLU A 208 -8.12 0.34 -4.37
C GLU A 208 -7.60 1.46 -5.27
N GLU A 209 -8.11 1.54 -6.49
CA GLU A 209 -7.68 2.51 -7.50
C GLU A 209 -7.75 3.93 -6.95
N THR A 210 -6.59 4.57 -6.75
CA THR A 210 -6.56 5.85 -6.04
C THR A 210 -7.10 6.97 -6.92
N ASN A 211 -6.77 7.00 -8.21
CA ASN A 211 -7.14 8.03 -9.20
C ASN A 211 -6.77 9.50 -8.86
N TRP A 212 -6.46 9.82 -7.60
CA TRP A 212 -6.09 11.16 -7.12
C TRP A 212 -4.58 11.40 -7.11
N LEU A 213 -3.74 10.37 -7.22
CA LEU A 213 -2.29 10.52 -7.11
C LEU A 213 -1.71 11.31 -8.28
N ALA A 214 -2.05 10.94 -9.52
CA ALA A 214 -1.58 11.66 -10.71
C ALA A 214 -1.91 13.16 -10.69
N PRO A 215 -3.16 13.61 -10.44
CA PRO A 215 -3.45 15.04 -10.37
C PRO A 215 -2.77 15.74 -9.18
N LEU A 216 -2.61 15.08 -8.03
CA LEU A 216 -1.86 15.63 -6.89
C LEU A 216 -0.40 15.91 -7.27
N VAL A 217 0.25 14.96 -7.94
CA VAL A 217 1.66 15.08 -8.32
C VAL A 217 1.87 16.15 -9.39
N ILE A 218 1.03 16.16 -10.44
CA ILE A 218 1.10 17.18 -11.49
C ILE A 218 0.86 18.58 -10.91
N GLY A 219 -0.16 18.72 -10.04
CA GLY A 219 -0.47 19.97 -9.38
C GLY A 219 0.63 20.44 -8.42
N GLY A 220 1.24 19.52 -7.67
CA GLY A 220 2.38 19.80 -6.81
C GLY A 220 3.58 20.31 -7.60
N ARG A 221 3.91 19.66 -8.72
CA ARG A 221 4.98 20.10 -9.62
C ARG A 221 4.71 21.49 -10.21
N ALA A 222 3.46 21.75 -10.62
CA ALA A 222 3.05 23.07 -11.10
C ALA A 222 3.16 24.14 -9.99
N ALA A 223 2.78 23.81 -8.76
CA ALA A 223 2.93 24.69 -7.62
C ALA A 223 4.40 25.02 -7.32
N PHE A 224 5.31 24.04 -7.42
CA PHE A 224 6.75 24.28 -7.30
C PHE A 224 7.27 25.26 -8.35
N ARG A 225 6.91 25.04 -9.64
CA ARG A 225 7.31 25.94 -10.74
C ARG A 225 6.78 27.36 -10.54
N MET A 226 5.51 27.48 -10.14
CA MET A 226 4.90 28.77 -9.82
C MET A 226 5.65 29.48 -8.69
N ALA A 227 6.01 28.75 -7.62
CA ALA A 227 6.74 29.30 -6.49
C ALA A 227 8.17 29.70 -6.86
N SER A 228 8.81 28.99 -7.80
CA SER A 228 10.21 29.21 -8.21
C SER A 228 10.40 30.32 -9.25
N GLY A 229 9.31 30.82 -9.86
CA GLY A 229 9.38 31.76 -10.98
C GLY A 229 9.77 33.21 -10.64
N ALA A 230 9.90 33.57 -9.36
CA ALA A 230 10.24 34.92 -8.91
C ALA A 230 11.71 35.03 -8.45
N GLU A 231 12.35 36.17 -8.69
CA GLU A 231 13.66 36.51 -8.11
C GLU A 231 13.57 36.50 -6.58
N ARG A 232 14.44 35.75 -5.89
CA ARG A 232 14.36 35.49 -4.43
C ARG A 232 13.06 34.82 -4.01
N SER A 233 12.62 33.82 -4.78
CA SER A 233 11.51 32.95 -4.38
C SER A 233 11.74 32.31 -3.01
N ALA A 234 10.66 31.87 -2.35
CA ALA A 234 10.78 31.07 -1.12
C ALA A 234 11.64 29.81 -1.36
N MET A 235 11.51 29.20 -2.53
CA MET A 235 12.32 28.02 -2.91
C MET A 235 13.81 28.36 -2.94
N GLU A 236 14.20 29.46 -3.59
CA GLU A 236 15.60 29.93 -3.63
C GLU A 236 16.12 30.36 -2.25
N LEU A 237 15.30 31.09 -1.48
CA LEU A 237 15.69 31.61 -0.15
C LEU A 237 15.94 30.50 0.87
N TYR A 238 15.22 29.38 0.75
CA TYR A 238 15.33 28.23 1.66
C TYR A 238 16.10 27.05 1.06
N ASP A 239 16.68 27.20 -0.14
CA ASP A 239 17.45 26.16 -0.85
C ASP A 239 16.65 24.87 -1.09
N ILE A 240 15.34 25.02 -1.41
CA ILE A 240 14.44 23.89 -1.68
C ILE A 240 14.42 23.64 -3.18
N ASP A 241 14.89 22.47 -3.60
CA ASP A 241 14.84 22.04 -4.99
C ASP A 241 13.60 21.20 -5.33
N GLU A 242 13.36 20.99 -6.64
CA GLU A 242 12.19 20.24 -7.11
C GLU A 242 12.17 18.78 -6.61
N PRO A 243 13.30 18.03 -6.63
CA PRO A 243 13.36 16.69 -6.04
C PRO A 243 13.01 16.64 -4.55
N GLU A 244 13.50 17.56 -3.72
CA GLU A 244 13.15 17.63 -2.30
C GLU A 244 11.65 17.89 -2.11
N PHE A 245 11.11 18.87 -2.82
CA PHE A 245 9.69 19.22 -2.74
C PHE A 245 8.78 18.06 -3.17
N CYS A 246 9.08 17.42 -4.30
CA CYS A 246 8.34 16.27 -4.78
C CYS A 246 8.53 15.04 -3.86
N GLY A 247 9.73 14.83 -3.32
CA GLY A 247 10.00 13.76 -2.35
C GLY A 247 9.18 13.92 -1.07
N ALA A 248 8.98 15.15 -0.59
CA ALA A 248 8.12 15.43 0.56
C ALA A 248 6.64 15.07 0.28
N ILE A 249 6.14 15.36 -0.93
CA ILE A 249 4.80 14.91 -1.37
C ILE A 249 4.74 13.38 -1.38
N GLY A 250 5.74 12.72 -1.95
CA GLY A 250 5.83 11.26 -1.98
C GLY A 250 5.79 10.64 -0.58
N GLN A 251 6.58 11.17 0.36
CA GLN A 251 6.58 10.70 1.74
C GLN A 251 5.19 10.85 2.39
N ALA A 252 4.55 12.01 2.25
CA ALA A 252 3.22 12.24 2.82
C ALA A 252 2.16 11.27 2.24
N VAL A 253 2.23 11.00 0.94
CA VAL A 253 1.37 10.00 0.27
C VAL A 253 1.65 8.61 0.80
N HIS A 254 2.92 8.21 0.92
CA HIS A 254 3.28 6.89 1.43
C HIS A 254 2.77 6.69 2.87
N ASP A 255 3.00 7.66 3.75
CA ASP A 255 2.55 7.62 5.14
C ASP A 255 1.02 7.52 5.23
N LEU A 256 0.30 8.25 4.36
CA LEU A 256 -1.15 8.15 4.24
C LEU A 256 -1.59 6.74 3.85
N CYS A 257 -0.97 6.13 2.83
CA CYS A 257 -1.33 4.80 2.34
C CYS A 257 -1.06 3.71 3.39
N ILE A 258 0.10 3.75 4.04
CA ILE A 258 0.46 2.80 5.12
C ILE A 258 -0.47 2.98 6.32
N ARG A 259 -0.80 4.21 6.71
CA ARG A 259 -1.72 4.45 7.81
C ARG A 259 -3.14 3.99 7.49
N SER A 260 -3.64 4.30 6.29
CA SER A 260 -5.00 3.93 5.87
C SER A 260 -5.17 2.42 5.71
N SER A 261 -4.16 1.72 5.18
CA SER A 261 -4.16 0.26 5.07
C SER A 261 -4.22 -0.41 6.45
N ARG A 262 -3.40 0.05 7.40
CA ARG A 262 -3.44 -0.41 8.80
C ARG A 262 -4.81 -0.17 9.42
N GLN A 263 -5.40 1.01 9.23
CA GLN A 263 -6.73 1.32 9.76
C GLN A 263 -7.82 0.41 9.18
N ARG A 264 -7.80 0.14 7.86
CA ARG A 264 -8.78 -0.73 7.20
C ARG A 264 -8.68 -2.18 7.67
N LEU A 265 -7.45 -2.71 7.78
CA LEU A 265 -7.22 -4.03 8.35
C LEU A 265 -7.83 -4.13 9.76
N ILE A 266 -7.45 -3.20 10.65
CA ILE A 266 -7.96 -3.19 12.03
C ILE A 266 -9.49 -3.08 12.07
N ALA A 267 -10.10 -2.23 11.24
CA ALA A 267 -11.55 -2.03 11.22
C ALA A 267 -12.32 -3.28 10.77
N GLY A 268 -11.96 -3.88 9.64
CA GLY A 268 -12.61 -5.10 9.14
C GLY A 268 -12.46 -6.28 10.09
N MET A 269 -11.35 -6.33 10.82
CA MET A 269 -11.06 -7.42 11.78
C MET A 269 -11.79 -7.24 13.13
N LEU A 270 -11.90 -6.01 13.67
CA LEU A 270 -12.55 -5.76 14.96
C LEU A 270 -14.08 -5.67 14.89
N GLN A 271 -14.63 -5.25 13.76
CA GLN A 271 -16.08 -5.01 13.63
C GLN A 271 -16.83 -6.25 13.11
N GLY A 272 -16.12 -7.27 12.60
CA GLY A 272 -16.75 -8.38 11.87
C GLY A 272 -17.44 -7.94 10.57
N ASP A 273 -17.46 -6.63 10.30
CA ASP A 273 -17.94 -6.01 9.08
C ASP A 273 -16.87 -6.18 8.00
N THR A 274 -16.90 -7.33 7.35
CA THR A 274 -16.59 -7.33 5.93
C THR A 274 -17.64 -6.47 5.26
N HIS A 275 -17.27 -5.31 4.72
CA HIS A 275 -18.20 -4.51 3.93
C HIS A 275 -18.80 -5.44 2.85
N PRO A 276 -20.13 -5.48 2.64
CA PRO A 276 -20.75 -6.40 1.68
C PRO A 276 -20.19 -6.24 0.25
N ASP A 277 -19.67 -5.04 -0.07
CA ASP A 277 -18.99 -4.74 -1.34
C ASP A 277 -17.44 -4.78 -1.24
N ASP A 278 -16.85 -5.34 -0.18
CA ASP A 278 -15.39 -5.51 -0.12
C ASP A 278 -14.95 -6.52 -1.19
N PRO A 279 -14.04 -6.16 -2.13
CA PRO A 279 -13.50 -7.11 -3.11
C PRO A 279 -12.81 -8.32 -2.45
N ALA A 280 -12.36 -8.19 -1.19
CA ALA A 280 -11.84 -9.28 -0.38
C ALA A 280 -12.94 -10.29 0.07
N ASN A 281 -14.22 -10.00 -0.17
CA ASN A 281 -15.37 -10.85 0.12
C ASN A 281 -15.98 -11.47 -1.14
N ASP A 282 -15.58 -11.01 -2.33
CA ASP A 282 -15.91 -11.70 -3.58
C ASP A 282 -15.15 -13.02 -3.57
N GLY A 283 -15.87 -14.14 -3.49
CA GLY A 283 -15.31 -15.49 -3.38
C GLY A 283 -14.33 -15.87 -4.51
N ALA A 284 -14.15 -15.04 -5.53
CA ALA A 284 -13.12 -15.16 -6.55
C ALA A 284 -11.75 -14.55 -6.18
N VAL A 285 -11.68 -13.51 -5.34
CA VAL A 285 -10.46 -12.70 -5.07
C VAL A 285 -10.22 -12.49 -3.56
N ALA A 286 -10.96 -13.19 -2.70
CA ALA A 286 -10.81 -13.08 -1.25
C ALA A 286 -9.34 -13.15 -0.84
N LEU A 287 -8.87 -12.09 -0.18
CA LEU A 287 -7.51 -12.02 0.37
C LEU A 287 -7.32 -13.22 1.30
N VAL A 288 -6.52 -14.19 0.87
CA VAL A 288 -5.95 -15.22 1.74
C VAL A 288 -4.77 -14.57 2.47
N GLY A 289 -5.06 -13.43 3.11
CA GLY A 289 -4.11 -12.72 3.93
C GLY A 289 -4.04 -13.39 5.29
N SER A 290 -2.85 -13.84 5.66
CA SER A 290 -2.45 -13.99 7.05
C SER A 290 -3.00 -12.81 7.86
N ARG A 291 -3.70 -13.08 8.97
CA ARG A 291 -4.25 -12.04 9.86
C ARG A 291 -3.14 -11.14 10.44
N PHE A 292 -1.86 -11.43 10.23
CA PHE A 292 -0.74 -10.88 10.99
C PHE A 292 0.27 -10.14 10.11
N SER A 293 -0.21 -9.50 9.05
CA SER A 293 0.64 -8.90 8.04
C SER A 293 1.01 -7.43 8.37
N PRO A 294 2.30 -7.09 8.42
CA PRO A 294 2.75 -5.75 8.80
C PRO A 294 2.64 -4.66 7.73
N LYS A 295 2.39 -5.07 6.47
CA LYS A 295 2.20 -4.23 5.27
C LYS A 295 3.09 -2.98 5.26
N THR A 296 4.34 -3.13 4.82
CA THR A 296 5.34 -2.04 4.70
C THR A 296 5.34 -1.36 3.34
N GLN A 297 4.81 -2.06 2.36
CA GLN A 297 4.66 -1.59 0.99
C GLN A 297 3.18 -1.62 0.63
N TRP A 298 2.86 -0.89 -0.42
CA TRP A 298 1.54 -0.89 -1.01
C TRP A 298 1.66 -1.03 -2.52
N VAL A 299 0.65 -1.66 -3.10
CA VAL A 299 0.48 -1.80 -4.55
C VAL A 299 -0.80 -1.10 -4.97
N ASP A 300 -0.72 -0.30 -6.03
CA ASP A 300 -1.85 0.39 -6.64
C ASP A 300 -1.99 -0.07 -8.10
N GLY A 301 -3.23 -0.39 -8.48
CA GLY A 301 -3.60 -0.98 -9.76
C GLY A 301 -4.28 -0.05 -10.76
N THR A 302 -4.26 1.28 -10.54
CA THR A 302 -4.92 2.25 -11.42
C THR A 302 -4.33 2.19 -12.85
N PRO A 303 -5.09 1.71 -13.85
CA PRO A 303 -4.61 1.55 -15.23
C PRO A 303 -4.03 2.84 -15.84
N GLU A 304 -4.68 3.97 -15.57
CA GLU A 304 -4.38 5.29 -16.10
C GLU A 304 -2.98 5.77 -15.75
N TYR A 305 -2.39 5.28 -14.66
CA TYR A 305 -1.03 5.63 -14.24
C TYR A 305 0.03 5.24 -15.25
N VAL A 306 -0.30 4.41 -16.24
CA VAL A 306 0.56 4.18 -17.42
C VAL A 306 0.93 5.48 -18.15
N GLY A 307 0.01 6.47 -18.19
CA GLY A 307 0.27 7.79 -18.79
C GLY A 307 1.04 8.74 -17.88
N TYR A 308 1.24 8.37 -16.61
CA TYR A 308 1.77 9.24 -15.56
C TYR A 308 3.01 8.65 -14.85
N VAL A 309 3.63 7.61 -15.41
CA VAL A 309 4.80 6.92 -14.83
C VAL A 309 5.89 7.91 -14.38
N ASN A 310 6.26 8.88 -15.23
CA ASN A 310 7.26 9.89 -14.88
C ASN A 310 6.80 10.87 -13.81
N ALA A 311 5.51 11.21 -13.77
CA ALA A 311 4.95 12.03 -12.70
C ALA A 311 5.15 11.28 -11.38
N ILE A 312 4.71 10.04 -11.32
CA ILE A 312 4.82 9.19 -10.13
C ILE A 312 6.29 9.02 -9.72
N ARG A 313 7.21 8.83 -10.67
CA ARG A 313 8.65 8.75 -10.38
C ARG A 313 9.24 10.03 -9.81
N SER A 314 8.69 11.20 -10.14
CA SER A 314 9.20 12.46 -9.60
C SER A 314 8.96 12.56 -8.09
N VAL A 315 7.90 11.94 -7.56
CA VAL A 315 7.61 11.87 -6.12
C VAL A 315 8.07 10.56 -5.46
N PHE A 316 8.20 9.48 -6.24
CA PHE A 316 8.69 8.17 -5.80
C PHE A 316 9.84 7.68 -6.68
N PRO A 317 11.08 8.14 -6.45
CA PRO A 317 12.22 7.79 -7.30
C PRO A 317 12.53 6.28 -7.35
N LEU A 318 12.14 5.55 -6.29
CA LEU A 318 12.35 4.11 -6.14
C LEU A 318 11.11 3.27 -6.48
N ALA A 319 10.02 3.86 -6.98
CA ALA A 319 8.83 3.11 -7.36
C ALA A 319 9.14 2.01 -8.39
N ARG A 320 8.49 0.85 -8.24
CA ARG A 320 8.56 -0.26 -9.20
C ARG A 320 7.26 -0.35 -9.98
N PHE A 321 7.34 -0.49 -11.30
CA PHE A 321 6.18 -0.56 -12.18
C PHE A 321 6.06 -1.94 -12.83
N ILE A 322 4.85 -2.47 -12.88
CA ILE A 322 4.52 -3.69 -13.61
C ILE A 322 3.50 -3.31 -14.68
N ALA A 323 3.94 -3.26 -15.93
CA ALA A 323 3.10 -2.99 -17.09
C ALA A 323 2.49 -4.27 -17.62
N ILE A 324 1.18 -4.44 -17.43
CA ILE A 324 0.46 -5.55 -18.05
C ILE A 324 0.02 -5.17 -19.47
N VAL A 325 0.35 -6.05 -20.43
CA VAL A 325 -0.02 -5.90 -21.84
C VAL A 325 -0.80 -7.12 -22.28
N ARG A 326 -1.92 -6.90 -22.98
CA ARG A 326 -2.84 -7.96 -23.40
C ARG A 326 -3.16 -7.85 -24.87
N ASN A 327 -3.46 -8.97 -25.51
CA ASN A 327 -3.90 -9.01 -26.90
C ASN A 327 -4.99 -7.94 -27.18
N PRO A 328 -4.81 -7.09 -28.22
CA PRO A 328 -5.68 -5.96 -28.49
C PRO A 328 -7.13 -6.37 -28.76
N SER A 329 -7.33 -7.46 -29.50
CA SER A 329 -8.67 -7.96 -29.83
C SER A 329 -9.44 -8.38 -28.58
N GLU A 330 -8.77 -8.99 -27.59
CA GLU A 330 -9.40 -9.37 -26.32
C GLU A 330 -9.74 -8.17 -25.45
N VAL A 331 -8.88 -7.15 -25.43
CA VAL A 331 -9.14 -5.89 -24.72
C VAL A 331 -10.34 -5.17 -25.33
N VAL A 332 -10.36 -5.00 -26.65
CA VAL A 332 -11.45 -4.30 -27.36
C VAL A 332 -12.79 -5.01 -27.15
N ARG A 333 -12.85 -6.34 -27.28
CA ARG A 333 -14.07 -7.11 -26.98
C ARG A 333 -14.56 -6.84 -25.55
N SER A 334 -13.64 -6.79 -24.59
CA SER A 334 -14.03 -6.53 -23.21
C SER A 334 -14.46 -5.08 -22.96
N LEU A 335 -13.85 -4.10 -23.62
CA LEU A 335 -14.22 -2.68 -23.50
C LEU A 335 -15.63 -2.45 -24.05
N LEU A 336 -15.89 -2.91 -25.28
CA LEU A 336 -17.20 -2.78 -25.91
C LEU A 336 -18.32 -3.44 -25.10
N SER A 337 -18.04 -4.61 -24.51
CA SER A 337 -19.00 -5.29 -23.65
C SER A 337 -19.28 -4.53 -22.34
N MET A 338 -18.27 -3.87 -21.76
CA MET A 338 -18.45 -3.05 -20.57
C MET A 338 -19.21 -1.76 -20.89
N ASP A 339 -18.79 -1.03 -21.92
CA ASP A 339 -19.41 0.24 -22.30
C ASP A 339 -20.90 0.05 -22.64
N ALA A 340 -21.25 -1.05 -23.31
CA ALA A 340 -22.64 -1.43 -23.54
C ALA A 340 -23.44 -1.65 -22.23
N LYS A 341 -22.82 -2.23 -21.19
CA LYS A 341 -23.47 -2.41 -19.87
C LYS A 341 -23.70 -1.09 -19.14
N VAL A 342 -22.88 -0.07 -19.40
CA VAL A 342 -22.96 1.26 -18.75
C VAL A 342 -23.66 2.29 -19.65
N GLY A 343 -24.23 1.86 -20.78
CA GLY A 343 -24.99 2.73 -21.70
C GLY A 343 -24.13 3.74 -22.45
N ARG A 344 -22.86 3.43 -22.70
CA ARG A 344 -21.93 4.24 -23.50
C ARG A 344 -21.81 3.68 -24.92
N ASP A 345 -21.79 4.56 -25.91
CA ASP A 345 -21.56 4.22 -27.32
C ASP A 345 -20.06 4.33 -27.66
N ALA A 346 -19.24 3.42 -27.13
CA ALA A 346 -17.86 3.29 -27.59
C ALA A 346 -17.81 2.58 -28.95
N THR A 347 -17.04 3.11 -29.89
CA THR A 347 -16.84 2.46 -31.18
C THR A 347 -15.64 1.50 -31.12
N LYS A 348 -15.54 0.61 -32.11
CA LYS A 348 -14.39 -0.30 -32.22
C LYS A 348 -13.10 0.51 -32.38
N GLU A 349 -13.14 1.54 -33.22
CA GLU A 349 -12.06 2.49 -33.47
C GLU A 349 -11.59 3.11 -32.16
N SER A 350 -12.50 3.70 -31.37
CA SER A 350 -12.12 4.36 -30.11
C SER A 350 -11.55 3.38 -29.09
N ALA A 351 -12.07 2.15 -29.02
CA ALA A 351 -11.54 1.11 -28.13
C ALA A 351 -10.12 0.67 -28.53
N PHE A 352 -9.85 0.52 -29.82
CA PHE A 352 -8.50 0.24 -30.32
C PHE A 352 -7.54 1.41 -30.07
N GLU A 353 -7.99 2.65 -30.22
CA GLU A 353 -7.19 3.83 -29.92
C GLU A 353 -6.80 3.93 -28.44
N VAL A 354 -7.72 3.57 -27.54
CA VAL A 354 -7.44 3.46 -26.10
C VAL A 354 -6.37 2.41 -25.84
N TRP A 355 -6.52 1.21 -26.41
CA TRP A 355 -5.52 0.16 -26.27
C TRP A 355 -4.16 0.60 -26.80
N GLU A 356 -4.13 1.18 -28.00
CA GLU A 356 -2.90 1.61 -28.66
C GLU A 356 -2.17 2.66 -27.83
N THR A 357 -2.90 3.69 -27.36
CA THR A 357 -2.33 4.79 -26.57
C THR A 357 -1.75 4.30 -25.24
N MET A 358 -2.51 3.48 -24.50
CA MET A 358 -2.06 2.98 -23.19
C MET A 358 -0.89 2.00 -23.33
N THR A 359 -0.93 1.14 -24.36
CA THR A 359 0.16 0.19 -24.64
C THR A 359 1.44 0.91 -25.09
N GLN A 360 1.31 1.95 -25.91
CA GLN A 360 2.43 2.80 -26.29
C GLN A 360 3.08 3.43 -25.04
N PHE A 361 2.29 3.99 -24.12
CA PHE A 361 2.81 4.55 -22.87
C PHE A 361 3.51 3.52 -21.99
N ALA A 362 2.95 2.31 -21.87
CA ALA A 362 3.54 1.23 -21.09
C ALA A 362 4.92 0.83 -21.63
N LEU A 363 4.98 0.51 -22.93
CA LEU A 363 6.19 0.02 -23.58
C LEU A 363 7.28 1.09 -23.65
N GLN A 364 6.90 2.32 -23.97
CA GLN A 364 7.84 3.44 -23.97
C GLN A 364 8.44 3.67 -22.58
N SER A 365 7.60 3.70 -21.54
CA SER A 365 8.08 3.87 -20.17
C SER A 365 9.00 2.72 -19.78
N ALA A 366 8.69 1.48 -20.15
CA ALA A 366 9.56 0.33 -19.89
C ALA A 366 10.93 0.47 -20.58
N CYS A 367 10.97 0.97 -21.81
CA CYS A 367 12.24 1.24 -22.51
C CYS A 367 13.05 2.36 -21.85
N GLU A 368 12.40 3.43 -21.38
CA GLU A 368 13.08 4.60 -20.78
C GLU A 368 13.56 4.32 -19.35
N LEU A 369 12.78 3.58 -18.56
CA LEU A 369 13.11 3.23 -17.17
C LEU A 369 14.06 2.02 -17.07
N GLY A 370 14.00 1.13 -18.06
CA GLY A 370 14.73 -0.13 -18.07
C GLY A 370 14.18 -1.19 -17.11
N GLY A 371 14.63 -2.44 -17.31
CA GLY A 371 14.14 -3.63 -16.60
C GLY A 371 14.36 -3.64 -15.09
N ARG A 372 15.11 -2.67 -14.55
CA ARG A 372 15.25 -2.47 -13.11
C ARG A 372 13.99 -1.84 -12.52
N ASP A 373 13.47 -0.77 -13.10
CA ASP A 373 12.39 -0.02 -12.46
C ASP A 373 11.01 -0.34 -13.05
N MET A 374 10.97 -0.98 -14.22
CA MET A 374 9.72 -1.38 -14.87
C MET A 374 9.83 -2.74 -15.55
N CYS A 375 8.87 -3.63 -15.27
CA CYS A 375 8.73 -4.94 -15.92
C CYS A 375 7.48 -4.97 -16.79
N VAL A 376 7.57 -5.52 -18.01
CA VAL A 376 6.41 -5.74 -18.89
C VAL A 376 5.98 -7.19 -18.78
N VAL A 377 4.71 -7.42 -18.48
CA VAL A 377 4.12 -8.74 -18.28
C VAL A 377 3.00 -8.96 -19.29
N PRO A 378 3.16 -9.88 -20.26
CA PRO A 378 2.05 -10.32 -21.09
C PRO A 378 0.97 -10.98 -20.23
N PHE A 379 -0.28 -10.55 -20.37
CA PHE A 379 -1.44 -11.13 -19.67
C PHE A 379 -1.54 -12.63 -19.91
N GLU A 380 -1.24 -13.06 -21.14
CA GLU A 380 -1.28 -14.45 -21.56
C GLU A 380 -0.28 -15.32 -20.77
N THR A 381 0.85 -14.77 -20.33
CA THR A 381 1.80 -15.48 -19.47
C THR A 381 1.22 -15.69 -18.08
N LEU A 382 0.53 -14.70 -17.51
CA LEU A 382 -0.13 -14.84 -16.19
C LEU A 382 -1.23 -15.89 -16.19
N VAL A 383 -1.92 -16.09 -17.31
CA VAL A 383 -2.98 -17.10 -17.44
C VAL A 383 -2.42 -18.49 -17.73
N ASN A 384 -1.38 -18.60 -18.55
CA ASN A 384 -0.83 -19.89 -18.98
C ASN A 384 0.17 -20.49 -17.98
N ASP A 385 0.92 -19.65 -17.25
CA ASP A 385 1.90 -20.04 -16.23
C ASP A 385 1.91 -19.00 -15.08
N SER A 386 0.85 -19.00 -14.28
CA SER A 386 0.69 -18.05 -13.17
C SER A 386 1.81 -18.16 -12.14
N ALA A 387 2.25 -19.38 -11.83
CA ALA A 387 3.31 -19.64 -10.86
C ALA A 387 4.65 -19.07 -11.35
N GLY A 388 5.04 -19.35 -12.60
CA GLY A 388 6.26 -18.82 -13.20
C GLY A 388 6.23 -17.29 -13.33
N ALA A 389 5.09 -16.74 -13.75
CA ALA A 389 4.91 -15.29 -13.86
C ALA A 389 5.02 -14.58 -12.50
N MET A 390 4.37 -15.10 -11.46
CA MET A 390 4.45 -14.53 -10.12
C MET A 390 5.87 -14.65 -9.54
N ALA A 391 6.56 -15.77 -9.78
CA ALA A 391 7.94 -15.95 -9.34
C ALA A 391 8.89 -14.90 -9.94
N ALA A 392 8.73 -14.57 -11.23
CA ALA A 392 9.47 -13.51 -11.90
C ALA A 392 9.12 -12.12 -11.37
N ILE A 393 7.85 -11.87 -11.03
CA ILE A 393 7.41 -10.62 -10.40
C ILE A 393 8.04 -10.47 -9.01
N TRP A 394 8.12 -11.53 -8.21
CA TRP A 394 8.77 -11.47 -6.89
C TRP A 394 10.26 -11.17 -6.97
N ASP A 395 10.96 -11.79 -7.91
CA ASP A 395 12.36 -11.48 -8.21
C ASP A 395 12.55 -10.01 -8.61
N PHE A 396 11.74 -9.51 -9.55
CA PHE A 396 11.75 -8.10 -9.95
C PHE A 396 11.50 -7.14 -8.78
N LEU A 397 10.55 -7.48 -7.90
CA LEU A 397 10.19 -6.68 -6.75
C LEU A 397 11.17 -6.81 -5.57
N ASP A 398 12.22 -7.63 -5.65
CA ASP A 398 13.08 -8.00 -4.52
C ASP A 398 12.28 -8.44 -3.28
N LEU A 399 11.21 -9.22 -3.49
CA LEU A 399 10.35 -9.74 -2.42
C LEU A 399 10.50 -11.27 -2.29
N PRO A 400 10.34 -11.83 -1.08
CA PRO A 400 10.26 -13.28 -0.90
C PRO A 400 9.15 -13.89 -1.75
N GLN A 401 9.39 -15.14 -2.19
CA GLN A 401 8.37 -15.92 -2.90
C GLN A 401 7.14 -16.13 -2.02
N TYR A 402 5.96 -16.01 -2.62
CA TYR A 402 4.68 -16.25 -1.93
C TYR A 402 3.66 -16.91 -2.86
N ASP A 403 3.45 -18.21 -2.66
CA ASP A 403 2.72 -19.07 -3.60
C ASP A 403 1.22 -18.76 -3.68
N ALA A 404 0.60 -18.28 -2.59
CA ALA A 404 -0.84 -18.03 -2.55
C ALA A 404 -1.30 -16.88 -3.48
N ALA A 405 -0.38 -16.10 -4.03
CA ALA A 405 -0.72 -15.11 -5.05
C ALA A 405 -1.10 -15.75 -6.41
N ALA A 406 -0.52 -16.91 -6.75
CA ALA A 406 -0.78 -17.57 -8.03
C ALA A 406 -2.24 -18.06 -8.14
N SER A 407 -2.85 -18.44 -7.03
CA SER A 407 -4.23 -18.96 -7.00
C SER A 407 -5.29 -17.93 -7.38
N VAL A 408 -4.96 -16.63 -7.36
CA VAL A 408 -5.87 -15.57 -7.83
C VAL A 408 -6.22 -15.77 -9.31
N PHE A 409 -5.27 -16.24 -10.11
CA PHE A 409 -5.45 -16.46 -11.56
C PHE A 409 -6.05 -17.83 -11.91
N GLU A 410 -6.12 -18.76 -10.94
CA GLU A 410 -6.79 -20.06 -11.12
C GLU A 410 -8.32 -19.92 -11.12
N ARG A 411 -8.84 -18.89 -10.44
CA ARG A 411 -10.26 -18.53 -10.47
C ARG A 411 -10.51 -17.62 -11.66
N ARG A 412 -11.63 -17.82 -12.36
CA ARG A 412 -11.99 -17.01 -13.54
C ARG A 412 -12.33 -15.58 -13.09
N ILE A 413 -11.35 -14.68 -13.12
CA ILE A 413 -11.51 -13.30 -12.66
C ILE A 413 -12.41 -12.56 -13.67
N ASN A 414 -13.65 -12.31 -13.25
CA ASN A 414 -14.66 -11.51 -13.95
C ASN A 414 -14.89 -11.85 -15.43
N SER A 415 -15.94 -12.66 -15.66
CA SER A 415 -16.53 -12.82 -16.99
C SER A 415 -17.16 -11.49 -17.44
N SER A 416 -16.45 -10.70 -18.24
CA SER A 416 -17.08 -9.64 -19.05
C SER A 416 -18.23 -10.21 -19.90
N PHE A 417 -18.22 -11.53 -20.17
CA PHE A 417 -19.19 -12.24 -20.99
C PHE A 417 -20.15 -13.09 -20.14
N SER A 418 -21.43 -12.73 -20.11
CA SER A 418 -22.50 -13.62 -19.68
C SER A 418 -22.89 -14.49 -20.89
N GLY A 419 -22.46 -15.75 -20.93
CA GLY A 419 -22.76 -16.67 -22.04
C GLY A 419 -21.96 -16.42 -23.33
N ASP A 420 -22.45 -16.99 -24.43
CA ASP A 420 -21.79 -17.11 -25.74
C ASP A 420 -21.76 -15.80 -26.58
N GLN A 421 -22.16 -14.66 -26.00
CA GLN A 421 -22.16 -13.37 -26.70
C GLN A 421 -20.78 -12.72 -26.68
N ARG A 422 -19.88 -13.22 -27.52
CA ARG A 422 -18.63 -12.51 -27.87
C ARG A 422 -18.94 -11.46 -28.93
N PRO A 423 -18.65 -10.15 -28.69
CA PRO A 423 -18.78 -9.14 -29.73
C PRO A 423 -17.96 -9.54 -30.96
N ASP A 424 -18.65 -9.71 -32.10
CA ASP A 424 -17.97 -9.96 -33.36
C ASP A 424 -17.25 -8.68 -33.79
N LEU A 425 -15.92 -8.74 -33.76
CA LEU A 425 -15.10 -7.66 -34.29
C LEU A 425 -15.26 -7.54 -35.82
N GLY A 426 -15.78 -8.58 -36.48
CA GLY A 426 -15.99 -8.64 -37.92
C GLY A 426 -14.66 -8.52 -38.66
N LYS A 427 -14.66 -7.83 -39.81
CA LYS A 427 -13.43 -7.46 -40.53
C LYS A 427 -12.63 -6.33 -39.86
N PHE A 428 -13.13 -5.77 -38.75
CA PHE A 428 -12.42 -4.77 -37.96
C PHE A 428 -11.43 -5.47 -37.01
N HIS A 429 -10.58 -6.30 -37.61
CA HIS A 429 -9.38 -6.83 -37.01
C HIS A 429 -8.26 -5.91 -37.46
N SER A 430 -7.65 -5.17 -36.54
CA SER A 430 -6.54 -4.33 -36.93
C SER A 430 -5.28 -5.20 -37.00
N GLU A 431 -4.98 -5.71 -38.20
CA GLU A 431 -3.69 -6.33 -38.52
C GLU A 431 -2.53 -5.48 -37.97
N ARG A 432 -2.68 -4.15 -38.03
CA ARG A 432 -1.75 -3.17 -37.45
C ARG A 432 -1.62 -3.26 -35.92
N HIS A 433 -2.69 -3.44 -35.15
CA HIS A 433 -2.59 -3.56 -33.68
C HIS A 433 -2.02 -4.91 -33.26
N ASP A 434 -2.37 -5.97 -33.98
CA ASP A 434 -1.76 -7.29 -33.78
C ASP A 434 -0.26 -7.27 -34.13
N GLU A 435 0.10 -6.62 -35.22
CA GLU A 435 1.49 -6.37 -35.60
C GLU A 435 2.22 -5.61 -34.48
N ILE A 436 1.65 -4.51 -33.97
CA ILE A 436 2.21 -3.76 -32.83
C ILE A 436 2.43 -4.69 -31.64
N TYR A 437 1.41 -5.45 -31.23
CA TYR A 437 1.46 -6.31 -30.05
C TYR A 437 2.56 -7.38 -30.19
N HIS A 438 2.58 -8.12 -31.30
CA HIS A 438 3.54 -9.19 -31.50
C HIS A 438 4.97 -8.70 -31.69
N ARG A 439 5.18 -7.63 -32.46
CA ARG A 439 6.52 -7.06 -32.69
C ARG A 439 7.08 -6.42 -31.42
N ALA A 440 6.25 -5.68 -30.67
CA ALA A 440 6.67 -5.10 -29.39
C ALA A 440 7.10 -6.18 -28.39
N LEU A 441 6.32 -7.25 -28.25
CA LEU A 441 6.68 -8.38 -27.37
C LEU A 441 7.86 -9.20 -27.92
N GLY A 442 8.10 -9.16 -29.22
CA GLY A 442 9.28 -9.74 -29.88
C GLY A 442 10.57 -8.92 -29.66
N GLY A 443 10.48 -7.72 -29.08
CA GLY A 443 11.63 -6.86 -28.81
C GLY A 443 12.04 -5.95 -29.97
N ASP A 444 11.17 -5.75 -30.96
CA ASP A 444 11.41 -4.80 -32.05
C ASP A 444 11.59 -3.35 -31.53
N ASP A 445 12.31 -2.51 -32.30
CA ASP A 445 12.44 -1.09 -32.00
C ASP A 445 11.06 -0.42 -32.03
N LEU A 446 10.59 0.01 -30.85
CA LEU A 446 9.28 0.64 -30.67
C LEU A 446 9.06 1.85 -31.60
N ARG A 447 10.12 2.54 -32.04
CA ARG A 447 10.03 3.69 -32.97
C ARG A 447 9.72 3.28 -34.40
N GLN A 448 9.90 2.02 -34.74
CA GLN A 448 9.63 1.44 -36.07
C GLN A 448 8.29 0.71 -36.13
N LEU A 449 7.59 0.61 -34.98
CA LEU A 449 6.24 0.05 -34.94
C LEU A 449 5.25 1.04 -35.58
N PRO A 450 4.19 0.54 -36.23
CA PRO A 450 3.26 1.37 -36.97
C PRO A 450 2.27 2.07 -36.03
N TRP A 451 2.74 2.87 -35.06
CA TRP A 451 1.90 3.68 -34.18
C TRP A 451 1.16 4.78 -34.96
N ARG A 452 0.00 5.21 -34.44
CA ARG A 452 -0.88 6.20 -35.05
C ARG A 452 -0.29 7.58 -34.83
N ASN A 453 0.23 7.78 -33.63
CA ASN A 453 0.93 8.96 -33.21
C ASN A 453 2.39 8.60 -32.95
N ALA A 454 3.30 9.51 -33.30
CA ALA A 454 4.71 9.36 -32.95
C ALA A 454 4.89 9.28 -31.43
N MET A 455 5.89 8.52 -30.98
CA MET A 455 6.23 8.44 -29.56
C MET A 455 6.90 9.75 -29.12
N GLU A 456 6.18 10.57 -28.37
CA GLU A 456 6.74 11.71 -27.64
C GLU A 456 7.46 11.22 -26.38
N PRO A 457 8.66 11.72 -26.03
CA PRO A 457 9.34 11.37 -24.79
C PRO A 457 8.44 11.57 -23.56
N SER A 458 8.49 10.64 -22.61
CA SER A 458 7.64 10.69 -21.40
C SER A 458 7.86 11.95 -20.55
N GLU A 459 9.09 12.49 -20.51
CA GLU A 459 9.40 13.76 -19.84
C GLU A 459 8.70 14.95 -20.53
N GLY A 460 8.65 14.95 -21.86
CA GLY A 460 7.91 15.93 -22.65
C GLY A 460 6.42 15.94 -22.31
N ARG A 461 5.82 14.76 -22.17
CA ARG A 461 4.42 14.62 -21.73
C ARG A 461 4.20 15.19 -20.33
N LEU A 462 5.07 14.85 -19.37
CA LEU A 462 4.96 15.37 -18.02
C LEU A 462 5.06 16.90 -17.99
N ASN A 463 6.04 17.46 -18.71
CA ASN A 463 6.20 18.91 -18.81
C ASN A 463 4.96 19.56 -19.43
N HIS A 464 4.40 19.00 -20.49
CA HIS A 464 3.16 19.49 -21.11
C HIS A 464 1.98 19.49 -20.12
N LEU A 465 1.79 18.41 -19.37
CA LEU A 465 0.74 18.32 -18.36
C LEU A 465 0.93 19.34 -17.23
N THR A 466 2.17 19.52 -16.76
CA THR A 466 2.50 20.51 -15.73
C THR A 466 2.24 21.94 -16.21
N GLU A 467 2.65 22.30 -17.43
CA GLU A 467 2.39 23.63 -17.99
C GLU A 467 0.90 23.89 -18.16
N ARG A 468 0.13 22.92 -18.66
CA ARG A 468 -1.34 23.08 -18.76
C ARG A 468 -2.00 23.31 -17.39
N PHE A 469 -1.52 22.62 -16.35
CA PHE A 469 -2.03 22.83 -15.00
C PHE A 469 -1.62 24.21 -14.45
N LEU A 470 -0.41 24.67 -14.76
CA LEU A 470 0.09 26.00 -14.40
C LEU A 470 -0.73 27.11 -15.07
N ASP A 471 -1.03 26.99 -16.36
CA ASP A 471 -1.89 27.93 -17.08
C ASP A 471 -3.28 28.03 -16.44
N MET A 472 -3.83 26.89 -16.01
CA MET A 472 -5.10 26.84 -15.28
C MET A 472 -5.01 27.59 -13.94
N LEU A 473 -3.94 27.39 -13.16
CA LEU A 473 -3.72 28.10 -11.88
C LEU A 473 -3.54 29.61 -12.08
N GLN A 474 -2.94 30.03 -13.20
CA GLN A 474 -2.67 31.43 -13.51
C GLN A 474 -3.83 32.13 -14.23
N GLY A 475 -4.94 31.43 -14.48
CA GLY A 475 -6.09 31.97 -15.20
C GLY A 475 -5.79 32.33 -16.65
N ARG A 476 -4.78 31.71 -17.27
CA ARG A 476 -4.33 31.96 -18.65
C ARG A 476 -5.04 31.12 -19.70
N THR A 477 -6.09 30.39 -19.33
CA THR A 477 -6.77 29.45 -20.21
C THR A 477 -7.86 30.11 -21.06
N ASP A 478 -7.53 30.42 -22.31
CA ASP A 478 -8.50 30.39 -23.42
C ASP A 478 -8.48 28.96 -24.01
N ALA A 479 -9.10 27.98 -23.34
CA ALA A 479 -9.23 26.63 -23.89
C ALA A 479 -10.49 25.91 -23.37
N PRO A 480 -11.20 25.14 -24.23
CA PRO A 480 -12.44 24.50 -23.87
C PRO A 480 -12.21 23.45 -22.79
N ALA A 481 -13.20 23.29 -21.91
CA ALA A 481 -13.22 22.23 -20.91
C ALA A 481 -12.81 20.89 -21.55
N PRO A 482 -11.94 20.08 -20.90
CA PRO A 482 -11.65 18.75 -21.40
C PRO A 482 -12.99 18.03 -21.60
N ALA A 483 -13.19 17.46 -22.79
CA ALA A 483 -14.28 16.52 -23.01
C ALA A 483 -14.21 15.54 -21.84
N ARG A 484 -15.30 15.46 -21.07
CA ARG A 484 -15.45 14.52 -19.97
C ARG A 484 -15.25 13.11 -20.55
N THR A 485 -14.01 12.62 -20.55
CA THR A 485 -13.75 11.18 -20.57
C THR A 485 -14.25 10.71 -19.22
N GLY A 486 -15.46 10.14 -19.22
CA GLY A 486 -16.20 9.83 -18.01
C GLY A 486 -15.40 8.92 -17.08
N SER A 487 -14.74 9.54 -16.11
CA SER A 487 -14.32 8.88 -14.88
C SER A 487 -15.58 8.33 -14.18
N PRO A 488 -15.55 7.09 -13.67
CA PRO A 488 -16.70 6.46 -13.04
C PRO A 488 -17.07 7.22 -11.77
N ALA A 489 -18.31 7.70 -11.70
CA ALA A 489 -18.93 8.05 -10.44
C ALA A 489 -19.64 6.80 -9.93
N GLN A 490 -19.15 6.35 -8.76
CA GLN A 490 -19.67 5.30 -7.86
C GLN A 490 -19.42 3.85 -8.27
#